data_AF-A0A539E564-F1
#
_entry.id   AF-A0A539E564-F1
#
_cell.length_a   1.000
_cell.length_b   1.000
_cell.length_c   1.000
_cell.angle_alpha   90.00
_cell.angle_beta   90.00
_cell.angle_gamma   90.00
#
_symmetry.space_group_name_H-M   'P 1'
#
loop_
_entity.id
_entity.type
_entity.pdbx_description
1 polymer ?
#
loop_
_entity_poly.entity_id
_entity_poly.type
_entity_poly.pdbx_seq_one_letter_code
_entity_poly.pdbx_strand_id
1 'polypeptide(L)' 'RIVPPTSQNQARIEADLRQSLHGELLQRSDAELRHHCETIIRNYDPCISCATHFLDLRVVRWA' A
#
# COMPACT_ATOMS: atom_id res chain seq x y z
N ARG A 1 12.69 20.62 -13.00
CA ARG A 1 11.74 19.49 -12.86
C ARG A 1 11.33 19.41 -11.40
N ILE A 2 10.03 19.38 -11.09
CA ILE A 2 9.53 19.27 -9.70
C ILE A 2 9.10 17.82 -9.46
N VAL A 3 9.52 17.25 -8.33
CA VAL A 3 9.14 15.90 -7.88
C VAL A 3 8.18 16.07 -6.71
N PRO A 4 6.94 15.55 -6.79
CA PRO A 4 5.95 15.73 -5.72
C PRO A 4 6.38 14.99 -4.44
N PRO A 5 6.02 15.50 -3.24
CA PRO A 5 6.49 14.96 -1.97
C PRO A 5 6.14 13.48 -1.77
N THR A 6 4.93 13.06 -2.17
CA THR A 6 4.49 11.65 -2.05
C THR A 6 5.39 10.70 -2.85
N SER A 7 5.84 11.10 -4.04
CA SER A 7 6.73 10.26 -4.86
C SER A 7 8.13 10.09 -4.26
N GLN A 8 8.56 10.98 -3.37
CA GLN A 8 9.81 10.85 -2.62
C GLN A 8 9.69 9.78 -1.52
N ASN A 9 8.48 9.59 -0.98
CA ASN A 9 8.19 8.58 0.04
C ASN A 9 7.88 7.19 -0.55
N GLN A 10 7.77 7.05 -1.88
CA GLN A 10 7.36 5.82 -2.56
C GLN A 10 8.17 4.59 -2.12
N ALA A 11 9.50 4.70 -2.08
CA ALA A 11 10.37 3.58 -1.70
C ALA A 11 10.12 3.11 -0.25
N ARG A 12 9.81 4.05 0.64
CA ARG A 12 9.52 3.75 2.05
C ARG A 12 8.14 3.10 2.19
N ILE A 13 7.12 3.65 1.52
CA ILE A 13 5.77 3.07 1.50
C ILE A 13 5.82 1.61 1.05
N GLU A 14 6.56 1.31 -0.02
CA GLU A 14 6.68 -0.06 -0.51
C GLU A 14 7.44 -0.98 0.47
N ALA A 15 8.46 -0.47 1.15
CA ALA A 15 9.18 -1.24 2.16
C ALA A 15 8.27 -1.61 3.33
N ASP A 16 7.47 -0.68 3.82
CA ASP A 16 6.52 -0.89 4.90
C ASP A 16 5.39 -1.85 4.50
N LEU A 17 4.88 -1.73 3.27
CA LEU A 17 3.90 -2.69 2.73
C LEU A 17 4.48 -4.11 2.74
N ARG A 18 5.69 -4.31 2.19
CA ARG A 18 6.38 -5.61 2.20
C ARG A 18 6.63 -6.11 3.62
N GLN A 19 7.05 -5.23 4.52
CA GLN A 19 7.30 -5.58 5.91
C GLN A 19 6.02 -5.93 6.65
N SER A 20 4.86 -5.39 6.28
CA SER A 20 3.59 -5.67 6.95
C SER A 20 2.86 -6.91 6.43
N LEU A 21 3.08 -7.29 5.16
CA LEU A 21 2.40 -8.39 4.48
C LEU A 21 3.09 -9.74 4.73
N HIS A 22 2.93 -10.29 5.93
CA HIS A 22 3.53 -11.57 6.31
C HIS A 22 2.63 -12.39 7.25
N GLY A 23 2.96 -13.67 7.41
CA GLY A 23 2.31 -14.57 8.38
C GLY A 23 0.81 -14.74 8.15
N GLU A 24 0.05 -14.73 9.25
CA GLU A 24 -1.41 -14.90 9.24
C GLU A 24 -2.15 -13.83 8.43
N LEU A 25 -1.53 -12.65 8.22
CA LEU A 25 -2.15 -11.59 7.43
C LEU A 25 -2.37 -12.05 5.98
N LEU A 26 -1.45 -12.83 5.42
CA LEU A 26 -1.56 -13.38 4.05
C LEU A 26 -2.70 -14.41 3.90
N GLN A 27 -3.21 -14.95 5.01
CA GLN A 27 -4.35 -15.87 5.01
C GLN A 27 -5.70 -15.14 5.01
N ARG A 28 -5.71 -13.83 5.29
CA ARG A 28 -6.94 -13.03 5.31
C ARG A 28 -7.54 -12.86 3.93
N SER A 29 -8.76 -12.34 3.88
CA SER A 29 -9.42 -12.02 2.62
C SER A 29 -8.68 -10.90 1.87
N ASP A 30 -8.83 -10.87 0.54
CA ASP A 30 -8.21 -9.84 -0.30
C ASP A 30 -8.74 -8.42 0.05
N ALA A 31 -9.97 -8.33 0.58
CA ALA A 31 -10.55 -7.08 1.06
C ALA A 31 -9.84 -6.57 2.33
N GLU A 32 -9.54 -7.46 3.27
CA GLU A 32 -8.79 -7.12 4.49
C GLU A 32 -7.34 -6.75 4.15
N LEU A 33 -6.70 -7.48 3.23
CA LEU A 33 -5.37 -7.15 2.72
C LEU A 33 -5.35 -5.77 2.07
N ARG A 34 -6.33 -5.47 1.24
CA ARG A 34 -6.48 -4.15 0.61
C ARG A 34 -6.65 -3.04 1.63
N HIS A 35 -7.56 -3.22 2.59
CA HIS A 35 -7.81 -2.23 3.62
C HIS A 35 -6.57 -1.96 4.49
N HIS A 36 -5.83 -3.01 4.83
CA HIS A 36 -4.57 -2.90 5.56
C HIS A 36 -3.51 -2.12 4.76
N CYS A 37 -3.30 -2.47 3.49
CA CYS A 37 -2.36 -1.76 2.62
C CYS A 37 -2.74 -0.28 2.44
N GLU A 38 -4.03 0.02 2.27
CA GLU A 38 -4.51 1.41 2.18
C GLU A 38 -4.27 2.19 3.46
N THR A 39 -4.42 1.56 4.62
CA THR A 39 -4.11 2.18 5.92
C THR A 39 -2.65 2.61 5.97
N ILE A 40 -1.72 1.73 5.57
CA ILE A 40 -0.28 2.05 5.52
C ILE A 40 -0.03 3.22 4.58
N ILE A 41 -0.59 3.20 3.37
CA ILE A 41 -0.41 4.26 2.37
C ILE A 41 -0.92 5.60 2.92
N ARG A 42 -2.09 5.63 3.57
CA ARG A 42 -2.69 6.84 4.16
C ARG A 42 -1.87 7.43 5.30
N ASN A 43 -1.09 6.63 6.03
CA ASN A 43 -0.19 7.12 7.09
C ASN A 43 0.93 8.04 6.56
N TYR A 44 1.22 8.00 5.26
CA TYR A 44 2.20 8.87 4.61
C TYR A 44 1.59 10.20 4.11
N ASP A 45 0.34 10.48 4.47
CA ASP A 45 -0.43 11.65 4.04
C ASP A 45 -0.28 11.94 2.53
N PRO A 46 -0.62 10.96 1.67
CA PRO A 46 -0.54 11.16 0.24
C PRO A 46 -1.50 12.29 -0.16
N CYS A 47 -1.03 13.22 -1.00
CA CYS A 47 -1.85 14.32 -1.49
C CYS A 47 -3.17 13.78 -2.07
N ILE A 48 -4.32 14.46 -1.93
CA ILE A 48 -5.61 13.91 -2.42
C ILE A 48 -5.54 13.47 -3.89
N SER A 49 -4.85 14.23 -4.76
CA SER A 49 -4.62 13.87 -6.16
C SER A 49 -3.70 12.65 -6.36
N CYS A 50 -2.84 12.38 -5.38
CA CYS A 50 -1.94 11.22 -5.31
C CYS A 50 -2.67 9.99 -4.70
N ALA A 51 -3.66 10.24 -3.84
CA ALA A 51 -4.38 9.27 -3.03
C ALA A 51 -5.73 8.83 -3.62
N THR A 52 -6.25 9.53 -4.63
CA THR A 52 -7.55 9.26 -5.26
C THR A 52 -7.54 8.05 -6.19
N HIS A 53 -6.36 7.55 -6.58
CA HIS A 53 -6.26 6.22 -7.20
C HIS A 53 -6.25 5.19 -6.07
N PHE A 54 -7.44 4.68 -5.76
CA PHE A 54 -7.68 3.52 -4.92
C PHE A 54 -6.64 2.43 -5.25
N LEU A 55 -5.97 1.88 -4.24
CA LEU A 55 -4.90 0.90 -4.39
C LEU A 55 -5.36 -0.24 -5.31
N ASP A 56 -4.70 -0.45 -6.45
CA ASP A 56 -4.94 -1.64 -7.27
C ASP A 56 -4.13 -2.82 -6.70
N LEU A 57 -4.79 -3.64 -5.88
CA LEU A 57 -4.21 -4.84 -5.28
C LEU A 57 -4.55 -6.08 -6.10
N ARG A 58 -3.51 -6.77 -6.59
CA ARG A 58 -3.59 -8.13 -7.15
C ARG A 58 -2.93 -9.13 -6.20
N VAL A 59 -3.72 -10.06 -5.67
CA VAL A 59 -3.22 -11.16 -4.83
C VAL A 59 -3.09 -12.41 -5.70
N VAL A 60 -1.91 -13.05 -5.69
CA VAL A 60 -1.67 -14.33 -6.36
C VAL A 60 -1.36 -15.36 -5.29
N ARG A 61 -2.22 -16.37 -5.15
CA ARG A 61 -2.02 -17.51 -4.25
C ARG A 61 -1.61 -18.70 -5.10
N TRP A 62 -0.38 -19.15 -4.93
CA TRP A 62 0.10 -20.38 -5.55
C TRP A 62 -0.32 -21.54 -4.65
N ALA A 63 -1.20 -22.40 -5.16
CA ALA A 63 -1.60 -23.64 -4.48
C ALA A 63 -0.53 -24.73 -4.68
#